data_AF-A0A2I0TIL4-F1
#
_entry.id   AF-A0A2I0TIL4-F1
#
_cell.length_a   1.000
_cell.length_b   1.000
_cell.length_c   1.000
_cell.angle_alpha   90.00
_cell.angle_beta   90.00
_cell.angle_gamma   90.00
#
_symmetry.space_group_name_H-M   'P 1'
#
loop_
_entity.id
_entity.type
_entity.pdbx_description
1 polymer ?
#
loop_
_entity_poly.entity_id
_entity_poly.type
_entity_poly.pdbx_seq_one_letter_code
_entity_poly.pdbx_strand_id
1 'polypeptide(L)'
;MNYQTMKRLACALVKNINYTSQALSTIEEELGQLRQSTLENRAAIDYLLLRHNHGCEEFQGTWCFNFTDNSKIIEGKIKQIHDLATGMKNTTLVLRSLFQISVTQILAGR
;
A
#
# COMPACT_ATOMS: atom_id res chain seq x y z
N MET A 1 6.23 -9.83 -29.33
CA MET A 1 5.93 -10.54 -28.07
C MET A 1 4.62 -11.31 -28.26
N ASN A 2 4.54 -12.60 -27.90
CA ASN A 2 3.30 -13.37 -28.11
C ASN A 2 2.30 -13.22 -26.94
N TYR A 3 1.03 -13.56 -27.18
CA TYR A 3 -0.07 -13.46 -26.21
C TYR A 3 0.20 -14.21 -24.89
N GLN A 4 0.81 -15.40 -24.95
CA GLN A 4 1.09 -16.20 -23.75
C GLN A 4 2.17 -15.55 -22.87
N THR A 5 3.22 -15.00 -23.47
CA THR A 5 4.25 -14.25 -22.75
C THR A 5 3.66 -13.01 -22.08
N MET A 6 2.84 -12.25 -22.81
CA MET A 6 2.17 -11.05 -22.29
C MET A 6 1.23 -11.39 -21.12
N LYS A 7 0.45 -12.46 -21.23
CA LYS A 7 -0.44 -12.94 -20.17
C LYS A 7 0.32 -13.36 -18.91
N ARG A 8 1.40 -14.13 -19.07
CA ARG A 8 2.24 -14.56 -17.93
C ARG A 8 2.86 -13.36 -17.23
N LEU A 9 3.36 -12.39 -17.99
CA LEU A 9 3.91 -11.15 -17.46
C LEU A 9 2.85 -10.35 -16.69
N ALA A 10 1.66 -10.16 -17.26
CA ALA A 10 0.56 -9.43 -16.61
C ALA A 10 0.11 -10.11 -15.31
N CYS A 11 -0.06 -11.43 -15.31
CA CYS A 11 -0.39 -12.19 -14.10
C CYS A 11 0.70 -12.11 -13.03
N ALA A 12 1.98 -12.24 -13.42
CA ALA A 12 3.10 -12.12 -12.50
C ALA A 12 3.16 -10.72 -11.89
N LEU A 13 2.92 -9.68 -12.68
CA LEU A 13 2.89 -8.31 -12.22
C LEU A 13 1.74 -8.07 -11.23
N VAL A 14 0.51 -8.47 -11.56
CA VAL A 14 -0.65 -8.36 -10.64
C VAL A 14 -0.40 -9.11 -9.34
N LYS A 15 0.19 -10.32 -9.41
CA LYS A 15 0.51 -11.12 -8.23
C LYS A 15 1.53 -10.41 -7.32
N ASN A 16 2.60 -9.86 -7.91
CA ASN A 16 3.58 -9.07 -7.17
C ASN A 16 2.95 -7.83 -6.54
N ILE A 17 2.12 -7.09 -7.28
CA ILE A 17 1.44 -5.90 -6.75
C ILE A 17 0.59 -6.27 -5.54
N ASN A 18 -0.18 -7.36 -5.60
CA ASN A 18 -1.00 -7.81 -4.48
C ASN A 18 -0.17 -8.21 -3.25
N TYR A 19 0.95 -8.91 -3.43
CA TYR A 19 1.83 -9.25 -2.30
C TYR A 19 2.48 -8.02 -1.70
N THR A 20 2.97 -7.10 -2.53
CA THR A 20 3.58 -5.86 -2.06
C THR A 20 2.57 -4.99 -1.33
N SER A 21 1.34 -4.83 -1.85
CA SER A 21 0.30 -4.03 -1.19
C SER A 21 -0.13 -4.65 0.14
N GLN A 22 -0.22 -5.98 0.22
CA GLN A 22 -0.50 -6.67 1.47
C GLN A 22 0.61 -6.46 2.49
N ALA A 23 1.88 -6.62 2.10
CA ALA A 23 3.02 -6.38 2.99
C ALA A 23 3.04 -4.93 3.49
N LEU A 24 2.76 -3.95 2.62
CA LEU A 24 2.66 -2.54 3.02
C LEU A 24 1.52 -2.30 4.01
N SER A 25 0.37 -2.95 3.83
CA SER A 25 -0.76 -2.84 4.77
C SER A 25 -0.41 -3.40 6.14
N THR A 26 0.27 -4.54 6.20
CA THR A 26 0.74 -5.12 7.47
C THR A 26 1.74 -4.21 8.16
N ILE A 27 2.71 -3.67 7.42
CA ILE A 27 3.69 -2.72 7.98
C ILE A 27 2.99 -1.47 8.51
N GLU A 28 1.99 -0.94 7.81
CA GLU A 28 1.25 0.25 8.25
C GLU A 28 0.45 -0.01 9.54
N GLU A 29 -0.15 -1.18 9.67
CA GLU A 29 -0.83 -1.62 10.90
C GLU A 29 0.15 -1.72 12.09
N GLU A 30 1.32 -2.34 11.90
CA GLU A 30 2.37 -2.44 12.92
C GLU A 30 2.90 -1.06 13.32
N LEU A 31 3.10 -0.16 12.35
CA LEU A 31 3.51 1.23 12.61
C LEU A 31 2.44 2.01 13.39
N GLY A 32 1.15 1.73 13.17
CA GLY A 32 0.06 2.31 13.95
C GLY A 32 0.16 1.97 15.44
N GLN A 33 0.43 0.70 15.77
CA GLN A 33 0.62 0.25 17.15
C GLN A 33 1.88 0.87 17.78
N LEU A 34 3.00 0.88 17.05
CA LEU A 34 4.25 1.50 17.50
C LEU A 34 4.10 3.00 17.74
N ARG A 35 3.35 3.69 16.88
CA ARG A 35 3.06 5.12 17.00
C ARG A 35 2.31 5.42 18.29
N GLN A 36 1.29 4.63 18.63
CA GLN A 36 0.52 4.81 19.86
C GLN A 36 1.41 4.69 21.10
N SER A 37 2.21 3.62 21.20
CA SER A 37 3.15 3.44 22.31
C SER A 37 4.20 4.55 22.37
N THR A 38 4.68 5.02 21.21
CA THR A 38 5.63 6.16 21.14
C THR A 38 5.01 7.44 21.69
N LEU A 39 3.74 7.73 21.37
CA LEU A 39 3.02 8.90 21.87
C LEU A 39 2.81 8.83 23.39
N GLU A 40 2.51 7.65 23.93
CA GLU A 40 2.38 7.43 25.38
C GLU A 40 3.71 7.63 26.11
N ASN A 41 4.78 7.01 25.61
CA ASN A 41 6.13 7.21 26.15
C ASN A 41 6.52 8.69 26.11
N ARG A 42 6.15 9.38 25.02
CA ARG A 42 6.43 10.80 24.89
C ARG A 42 5.69 11.64 25.92
N ALA A 43 4.39 11.41 26.11
CA ALA A 43 3.59 12.10 27.10
C ALA A 43 4.14 11.90 28.52
N ALA A 44 4.63 10.68 28.84
CA ALA A 44 5.27 10.39 30.11
C ALA A 44 6.60 11.16 30.29
N ILE A 45 7.45 11.21 29.26
CA ILE A 45 8.71 11.97 29.28
C ILE A 45 8.44 13.46 29.45
N ASP A 46 7.52 14.02 28.67
CA ASP A 46 7.16 15.45 28.73
C ASP A 46 6.59 15.80 30.12
N TYR A 47 5.81 14.92 30.75
CA TYR A 47 5.34 15.10 32.13
C TYR A 47 6.50 15.15 33.14
N LEU A 48 7.47 14.25 33.03
CA LEU A 48 8.63 14.22 33.92
C LEU A 48 9.51 15.47 33.75
N LEU A 49 9.76 15.88 32.51
CA LEU A 49 10.50 17.11 32.21
C LEU A 49 9.82 18.35 32.82
N LEU A 50 8.52 18.47 32.63
CA LEU A 50 7.74 19.57 33.20
C LEU A 50 7.85 19.63 34.73
N ARG A 51 7.82 18.47 35.40
CA ARG A 51 7.97 18.37 36.87
C ARG A 51 9.34 18.83 37.37
N HIS A 52 10.37 18.74 36.54
CA HIS A 52 11.73 19.16 36.85
C HIS A 52 12.09 20.53 36.22
N ASN A 53 11.10 21.25 35.68
CA ASN A 53 11.26 22.55 35.06
C ASN A 53 12.16 22.53 33.81
N HIS A 54 12.18 21.40 33.12
CA HIS A 54 12.88 21.19 31.86
C HIS A 54 11.90 21.21 30.69
N GLY A 55 12.41 21.60 29.51
CA GLY A 55 11.66 21.60 28.26
C GLY A 55 11.94 20.34 27.43
N CYS A 56 11.08 20.10 26.43
CA CYS A 56 11.26 19.03 25.45
C CYS A 56 12.60 19.13 24.69
N GLU A 57 13.18 20.33 24.62
CA GLU A 57 14.44 20.65 23.98
C GLU A 57 15.66 20.05 24.70
N GLU A 58 15.52 19.61 25.94
CA GLU A 58 16.60 18.99 26.71
C GLU A 58 17.07 17.66 26.08
N PHE A 59 16.19 16.97 25.36
CA PHE A 59 16.54 15.79 24.58
C PHE A 59 16.74 16.15 23.10
N GLN A 60 18.00 16.19 22.67
CA GLN A 60 18.37 16.37 21.25
C GLN A 60 17.65 15.36 20.35
N GLY A 61 17.12 15.84 19.25
CA GLY A 61 16.39 15.02 18.27
C GLY A 61 14.93 14.79 18.63
N THR A 62 14.45 15.25 19.79
CA THR A 62 13.02 15.26 20.06
C THR A 62 12.39 16.56 19.60
N TRP A 63 11.58 16.49 18.55
CA TRP A 63 10.75 17.61 18.13
C TRP A 63 9.60 17.72 19.13
N CYS A 64 9.46 18.87 19.78
CA CYS A 64 8.32 19.15 20.63
C CYS A 64 7.03 18.97 19.83
N PHE A 65 6.22 17.97 20.19
CA PHE A 65 4.88 17.68 19.66
C PHE A 65 4.71 17.53 18.13
N ASN A 66 5.76 17.41 17.31
CA ASN A 66 5.55 17.24 15.86
C ASN A 66 5.46 15.77 15.46
N PHE A 67 4.26 15.20 15.57
CA PHE A 67 3.94 13.89 15.00
C PHE A 67 2.87 14.06 13.92
N THR A 68 3.29 14.35 12.69
CA THR A 68 2.37 14.33 11.56
C THR A 68 1.80 12.91 11.39
N ASP A 69 0.48 12.77 11.26
CA ASP A 69 -0.16 11.51 10.91
C ASP A 69 -0.38 11.38 9.42
N ASN A 70 0.36 10.47 8.78
CA ASN A 70 0.25 10.17 7.36
C ASN A 70 -0.44 8.83 7.10
N SER A 71 -0.94 8.13 8.12
CA SER A 71 -1.63 6.84 8.02
C SER A 71 -2.68 6.86 6.91
N LYS A 72 -3.60 7.84 6.93
CA LYS A 72 -4.67 7.99 5.92
C LYS A 72 -4.16 8.22 4.49
N ILE A 73 -3.05 8.93 4.34
CA ILE A 73 -2.43 9.12 3.02
C ILE A 73 -1.86 7.78 2.53
N ILE A 74 -1.21 7.02 3.41
CA ILE A 74 -0.61 5.72 3.09
C ILE A 74 -1.70 4.68 2.78
N GLU A 75 -2.71 4.53 3.63
CA GLU A 75 -3.90 3.70 3.40
C GLU A 75 -4.51 4.00 2.02
N GLY A 76 -4.68 5.28 1.70
CA GLY A 76 -5.21 5.73 0.41
C GLY A 76 -4.33 5.33 -0.78
N LYS A 77 -3.00 5.42 -0.66
CA LYS A 77 -2.07 4.98 -1.70
C LYS A 77 -2.06 3.46 -1.89
N ILE A 78 -2.11 2.70 -0.80
CA ILE A 78 -2.20 1.23 -0.85
C ILE A 78 -3.49 0.81 -1.57
N LYS A 79 -4.61 1.48 -1.28
CA LYS A 79 -5.88 1.25 -1.97
C LYS A 79 -5.77 1.53 -3.48
N GLN A 80 -5.17 2.65 -3.88
CA GLN A 80 -4.97 2.97 -5.30
C GLN A 80 -4.14 1.90 -6.03
N ILE A 81 -3.10 1.37 -5.38
CA ILE A 81 -2.27 0.29 -5.92
C ILE A 81 -3.10 -0.99 -6.11
N HIS A 82 -3.95 -1.32 -5.15
CA HIS A 82 -4.85 -2.48 -5.25
C HIS A 82 -5.89 -2.32 -6.37
N ASP A 83 -6.47 -1.12 -6.51
CA ASP A 83 -7.45 -0.82 -7.55
C ASP A 83 -6.81 -0.93 -8.94
N LEU A 84 -5.56 -0.47 -9.10
CA LEU A 84 -4.79 -0.65 -10.32
C LEU A 84 -4.58 -2.13 -10.66
N ALA A 85 -4.19 -2.95 -9.68
CA ALA A 85 -4.02 -4.40 -9.87
C ALA A 85 -5.33 -5.08 -10.30
N THR A 86 -6.44 -4.66 -9.71
CA THR A 86 -7.79 -5.15 -10.05
C THR A 86 -8.16 -4.76 -11.49
N GLY A 87 -7.89 -3.52 -11.88
CA GLY A 87 -8.07 -3.05 -13.26
C GLY A 87 -7.28 -3.89 -14.27
N MET A 88 -5.98 -4.11 -14.01
CA MET A 88 -5.11 -4.93 -14.87
C MET A 88 -5.60 -6.38 -15.02
N LYS A 89 -6.08 -6.98 -13.93
CA LYS A 89 -6.68 -8.33 -13.95
C LYS A 89 -7.90 -8.36 -14.87
N ASN A 90 -8.77 -7.36 -14.77
CA ASN A 90 -9.98 -7.27 -15.58
C ASN A 90 -9.68 -7.03 -17.06
N THR A 91 -8.73 -6.14 -17.40
CA THR A 91 -8.31 -5.92 -18.80
C THR A 91 -7.76 -7.20 -19.43
N THR A 92 -7.00 -7.99 -18.67
CA THR A 92 -6.47 -9.29 -19.16
C THR A 92 -7.60 -10.29 -19.47
N LEU A 93 -8.67 -10.27 -18.68
CA LEU A 93 -9.85 -11.10 -18.90
C LEU A 93 -10.65 -10.66 -20.14
N VAL A 94 -10.84 -9.36 -20.34
CA VAL A 94 -11.53 -8.81 -21.52
C VAL A 94 -10.75 -9.08 -22.80
N LEU A 95 -9.43 -8.95 -22.79
CA LEU A 95 -8.60 -9.31 -23.95
C LEU A 95 -8.73 -10.79 -24.30
N ARG A 96 -8.85 -11.66 -23.29
CA ARG A 96 -9.07 -13.10 -23.51
C ARG A 96 -10.42 -13.38 -24.17
N SER A 97 -11.50 -12.76 -23.71
CA SER A 97 -12.83 -12.97 -24.29
C SER A 97 -12.91 -12.45 -25.73
N LEU A 98 -12.35 -11.27 -26.00
CA LEU A 98 -12.27 -10.72 -27.36
C LEU A 98 -11.51 -11.64 -28.32
N PHE A 99 -10.34 -12.15 -27.90
CA PHE A 99 -9.55 -13.06 -28.74
C PHE A 99 -10.30 -14.38 -29.02
N GLN A 100 -11.00 -14.92 -28.04
CA GLN A 100 -11.84 -16.11 -28.24
C GLN A 100 -12.95 -15.84 -29.24
N ILE A 101 -13.69 -14.72 -29.10
CA ILE A 101 -14.78 -14.35 -30.02
C ILE A 101 -14.25 -14.25 -31.46
N SER A 102 -13.12 -13.57 -31.68
CA SER A 102 -12.52 -13.44 -33.00
C SER A 102 -12.16 -14.79 -33.62
N VAL A 103 -11.58 -15.71 -32.83
CA VAL A 103 -11.25 -17.07 -33.30
C VAL A 103 -12.52 -17.85 -33.66
N THR A 104 -13.57 -17.77 -32.83
CA THR A 104 -14.83 -18.47 -33.10
C THR A 104 -15.52 -17.94 -34.36
N GLN A 105 -15.48 -16.63 -34.61
CA GLN A 105 -16.05 -16.03 -35.82
C GLN A 105 -15.32 -16.50 -37.09
N ILE A 106 -13.98 -16.55 -37.05
CA ILE A 106 -13.15 -17.05 -38.17
C ILE A 106 -13.45 -18.54 -38.43
N LEU A 107 -13.54 -19.37 -37.39
CA LEU A 107 -13.86 -20.79 -37.53
C LEU A 107 -15.30 -21.05 -38.00
N ALA A 108 -16.23 -20.14 -37.70
CA ALA A 108 -17.61 -20.22 -38.13
C ALA A 108 -17.84 -19.77 -39.60
N GLY A 109 -16.78 -19.41 -40.33
CA GLY A 109 -16.85 -19.14 -41.77
C GLY A 109 -17.55 -17.83 -42.16
N ARG A 110 -17.44 -16.79 -41.31
CA ARG A 110 -17.72 -15.40 -41.71
C ARG A 110 -16.45 -14.65 -42.07
#